data_AF-A0A966RPG4-F1
#
_entry.id   AF-A0A966RPG4-F1
#
_cell.length_a   1.000
_cell.length_b   1.000
_cell.length_c   1.000
_cell.angle_alpha   90.00
_cell.angle_beta   90.00
_cell.angle_gamma   90.00
#
_symmetry.space_group_name_H-M   'P 1'
#
loop_
_entity.id
_entity.type
_entity.pdbx_description
1 polymer ?
#
loop_
_entity_poly.entity_id
_entity_poly.type
_entity_poly.pdbx_seq_one_letter_code
_entity_poly.pdbx_strand_id
1 'polypeptide(L)'
;MPVSLDLRKAHKARRHGDLLAIYTWVNDERALVLLPAHRKAAAWFVVCESAAFRYGDASVLATQCVKACEVLGLEPSKRNWVRIASIIHEGLADLIRMPSAPVPEVGPSLGEVQLRVDGDLIAQTDIRLEQQGASYEQQGASDG
;
A
#
# COMPACT_ATOMS: atom_id res chain seq x y z
N MET A 1 4.87 6.36 -11.83
CA MET A 1 5.02 4.98 -11.37
C MET A 1 3.71 4.57 -10.71
N PRO A 2 3.06 3.47 -11.15
CA PRO A 2 1.85 2.99 -10.50
C PRO A 2 2.16 2.52 -9.07
N VAL A 3 1.19 2.66 -8.15
CA VAL A 3 1.33 2.17 -6.77
C VAL A 3 0.94 0.70 -6.74
N SER A 4 1.86 -0.17 -6.32
CA SER A 4 1.61 -1.61 -6.13
C SER A 4 1.37 -1.93 -4.65
N LEU A 5 0.24 -2.57 -4.35
CA LEU A 5 -0.12 -3.00 -3.00
C LEU A 5 -0.81 -4.38 -3.04
N ASP A 6 -0.21 -5.37 -2.39
CA ASP A 6 -0.79 -6.71 -2.22
C ASP A 6 -1.26 -6.91 -0.77
N LEU A 7 -2.57 -6.77 -0.55
CA LEU A 7 -3.18 -7.01 0.76
C LEU A 7 -3.19 -8.48 1.19
N ARG A 8 -2.93 -9.44 0.29
CA ARG A 8 -2.80 -10.87 0.66
C ARG A 8 -1.49 -11.14 1.40
N LYS A 9 -0.49 -10.26 1.22
CA LYS A 9 0.83 -10.34 1.86
C LYS A 9 0.95 -9.37 3.04
N ALA A 10 -0.11 -9.22 3.83
CA ALA A 10 -0.05 -8.42 5.05
C ALA A 10 0.88 -9.08 6.08
N HIS A 11 1.85 -8.33 6.60
CA HIS A 11 2.71 -8.78 7.70
C HIS A 11 1.91 -8.90 9.00
N LYS A 12 1.03 -7.93 9.25
CA LYS A 12 0.22 -7.86 10.46
C LYS A 12 -1.05 -7.06 10.18
N ALA A 13 -2.13 -7.39 10.87
CA ALA A 13 -3.34 -6.57 10.87
C ALA A 13 -3.82 -6.36 12.31
N ARG A 14 -4.25 -5.15 12.65
CA ARG A 14 -4.82 -4.78 13.95
C ARG A 14 -6.12 -4.00 13.75
N ARG A 15 -7.16 -4.41 14.47
CA ARG A 15 -8.45 -3.72 14.44
C ARG A 15 -8.53 -2.68 15.55
N HIS A 16 -8.88 -1.45 15.19
CA HIS A 16 -9.13 -0.32 16.08
C HIS A 16 -10.60 0.11 15.94
N GLY A 17 -11.52 -0.66 16.54
CA GLY A 17 -12.96 -0.43 16.41
C GLY A 17 -13.46 -0.59 14.97
N ASP A 18 -13.85 0.53 14.37
CA ASP A 18 -14.33 0.67 12.99
C ASP A 18 -13.19 0.88 11.98
N LEU A 19 -11.92 0.93 12.42
CA LEU A 19 -10.74 0.98 11.55
C LEU A 19 -9.93 -0.31 11.61
N LEU A 20 -9.29 -0.64 10.49
CA LEU A 20 -8.33 -1.72 10.34
C LEU A 20 -6.99 -1.11 9.93
N ALA A 21 -5.96 -1.37 10.74
CA ALA A 21 -4.58 -1.05 10.46
C ALA A 21 -3.89 -2.30 9.89
N ILE A 22 -3.43 -2.23 8.65
CA ILE A 22 -2.69 -3.29 7.97
C ILE A 22 -1.24 -2.84 7.79
N TYR A 23 -0.31 -3.67 8.22
CA TYR A 23 1.12 -3.47 8.06
C TYR A 23 1.58 -4.33 6.89
N THR A 24 2.09 -3.69 5.85
CA THR A 24 2.42 -4.35 4.57
C THR A 24 3.47 -3.53 3.82
N TRP A 25 3.75 -3.91 2.58
CA TRP A 25 4.70 -3.22 1.73
C TRP A 25 3.98 -2.55 0.57
N VAL A 26 4.30 -1.27 0.35
CA VAL A 26 3.81 -0.48 -0.78
C VAL A 26 5.05 -0.10 -1.58
N ASN A 27 5.14 -0.54 -2.84
CA ASN A 27 6.35 -0.36 -3.66
C ASN A 27 7.64 -0.81 -2.93
N ASP A 28 7.61 -2.00 -2.33
CA ASP A 28 8.70 -2.59 -1.52
C ASP A 28 9.09 -1.82 -0.24
N GLU A 29 8.39 -0.73 0.07
CA GLU A 29 8.58 0.07 1.27
C GLU A 29 7.60 -0.34 2.37
N ARG A 30 8.05 -0.41 3.62
CA ARG A 30 7.17 -0.71 4.76
C ARG A 30 6.14 0.40 4.91
N ALA A 31 4.87 0.00 4.98
CA ALA A 31 3.77 0.93 5.04
C ALA A 31 2.68 0.45 6.00
N LEU A 32 2.06 1.42 6.67
CA LEU A 32 0.84 1.26 7.43
C LEU A 32 -0.33 1.71 6.53
N VAL A 33 -1.26 0.82 6.28
CA VAL A 33 -2.47 1.07 5.50
C VAL A 33 -3.67 1.07 6.44
N LEU A 34 -4.41 2.16 6.48
CA LEU A 34 -5.66 2.28 7.24
C LEU A 34 -6.86 2.10 6.30
N LEU A 35 -7.78 1.25 6.73
CA LEU A 35 -9.04 0.97 6.04
C LEU A 35 -10.21 1.06 7.01
N PRO A 36 -11.40 1.49 6.58
CA PRO A 36 -12.60 1.35 7.38
C PRO A 36 -13.09 -0.11 7.36
N ALA A 37 -13.35 -0.68 8.53
CA ALA A 37 -13.72 -2.08 8.70
C ALA A 37 -15.13 -2.42 8.17
N HIS A 38 -16.01 -1.42 8.07
CA HIS A 38 -17.44 -1.62 7.80
C HIS A 38 -17.90 -1.06 6.45
N ARG A 39 -17.04 -0.36 5.70
CA ARG A 39 -17.41 0.25 4.41
C ARG A 39 -16.73 -0.50 3.27
N LYS A 40 -17.54 -1.03 2.35
CA LYS A 40 -17.04 -1.60 1.10
C LYS A 40 -16.65 -0.46 0.14
N ALA A 41 -15.55 -0.64 -0.59
CA ALA A 41 -15.01 0.32 -1.58
C ALA A 41 -14.59 1.70 -1.03
N ALA A 42 -14.29 1.81 0.26
CA ALA A 42 -13.75 3.04 0.81
C ALA A 42 -12.26 3.20 0.45
N ALA A 43 -11.84 4.46 0.27
CA ALA A 43 -10.46 4.80 0.02
C ALA A 43 -9.56 4.46 1.22
N TRP A 44 -8.28 4.19 0.94
CA TRP A 44 -7.30 3.80 1.94
C TRP A 44 -6.39 4.98 2.28
N PHE A 45 -5.95 5.04 3.52
CA PHE A 45 -4.95 6.03 3.95
C PHE A 45 -3.64 5.32 4.24
N VAL A 46 -2.58 5.68 3.51
CA VAL A 46 -1.28 4.99 3.55
C VAL A 46 -0.23 5.88 4.20
N VAL A 47 0.51 5.32 5.14
CA VAL A 47 1.64 5.93 5.82
C VAL A 47 2.89 5.11 5.54
N CYS A 48 3.78 5.64 4.71
CA CYS A 48 5.05 5.01 4.37
C CYS A 48 6.14 5.31 5.43
N GLU A 49 7.07 4.37 5.64
CA GLU A 49 8.19 4.50 6.58
C GLU A 49 9.07 5.74 6.28
N SER A 50 9.33 6.06 5.01
CA SER A 50 10.11 7.23 4.57
C SER A 50 9.49 8.57 5.00
N ALA A 51 8.17 8.60 5.21
CA ALA A 51 7.45 9.76 5.70
C ALA A 51 7.31 9.78 7.23
N ALA A 52 7.75 8.72 7.94
CA ALA A 52 7.56 8.57 9.39
C ALA A 52 8.06 9.78 10.19
N PHE A 53 9.22 10.33 9.82
CA PHE A 53 9.84 11.47 10.52
C PHE A 53 8.92 12.71 10.55
N ARG A 54 8.06 12.88 9.54
CA ARG A 54 7.17 14.05 9.43
C ARG A 54 6.08 14.06 10.49
N TYR A 55 5.70 12.89 10.99
CA TYR A 55 4.67 12.76 12.03
C TYR A 55 5.20 13.07 13.43
N GLY A 56 6.51 13.36 13.58
CA GLY A 56 7.05 13.96 14.81
C GLY A 56 6.63 15.42 15.00
N ASP A 57 6.27 16.12 13.92
CA ASP A 57 5.69 17.46 13.98
C ASP A 57 4.18 17.38 14.19
N ALA A 58 3.70 17.94 15.30
CA ALA A 58 2.29 17.95 15.68
C ALA A 58 1.40 18.65 14.65
N SER A 59 1.91 19.66 13.94
CA SER A 59 1.15 20.40 12.93
C SER A 59 0.89 19.56 11.67
N VAL A 60 1.91 18.83 11.23
CA VAL A 60 1.81 17.89 10.10
C VAL A 60 0.90 16.74 10.47
N LEU A 61 1.08 16.17 11.66
CA LEU A 61 0.23 15.09 12.14
C LEU A 61 -1.25 15.49 12.20
N ALA A 62 -1.57 16.66 12.75
CA ALA A 62 -2.93 17.17 12.81
C ALA A 62 -3.55 17.30 11.41
N THR A 63 -2.80 17.86 10.45
CA THR A 63 -3.22 17.99 9.05
C THR A 63 -3.50 16.63 8.41
N GLN A 64 -2.62 15.64 8.66
CA GLN A 64 -2.80 14.28 8.15
C GLN A 64 -3.98 13.57 8.79
N CYS A 65 -4.27 13.80 10.08
CA CYS A 65 -5.46 13.24 10.73
C CYS A 65 -6.76 13.78 10.13
N VAL A 66 -6.81 15.08 9.78
CA VAL A 66 -7.95 15.66 9.07
C VAL A 66 -8.15 14.98 7.72
N LYS A 67 -7.08 14.89 6.92
CA LYS A 67 -7.12 14.26 5.60
C LYS A 67 -7.46 12.77 5.66
N ALA A 68 -6.97 12.06 6.67
CA ALA A 68 -7.31 10.67 6.91
C ALA A 68 -8.80 10.50 7.24
N CYS A 69 -9.40 11.40 8.05
CA CYS A 69 -10.84 11.39 8.28
C CYS A 69 -11.62 11.58 6.98
N GLU A 70 -11.22 12.53 6.12
CA GLU A 70 -11.87 12.77 4.83
C GLU A 70 -11.80 11.54 3.92
N VAL A 71 -10.60 10.98 3.74
CA VAL A 71 -10.36 9.81 2.87
C VAL A 71 -11.11 8.57 3.37
N LEU A 72 -11.10 8.32 4.68
CA LEU A 72 -11.78 7.18 5.30
C LEU A 72 -13.29 7.45 5.49
N GLY A 73 -13.74 8.68 5.20
CA GLY A 73 -15.11 9.16 5.38
C GLY A 73 -15.57 9.14 6.83
N LEU A 74 -14.66 9.32 7.78
CA LEU A 74 -14.95 9.48 9.20
C LEU A 74 -15.38 10.91 9.49
N GLU A 75 -16.22 11.08 10.51
CA GLU A 75 -16.58 12.41 10.99
C GLU A 75 -15.32 13.14 11.51
N PRO A 76 -15.05 14.39 11.07
CA PRO A 76 -13.87 15.14 11.48
C PRO A 76 -14.05 15.70 12.91
N SER A 77 -13.99 14.81 13.90
CA SER A 77 -14.07 15.13 15.32
C SER A 77 -12.70 15.00 15.99
N LYS A 78 -12.46 15.78 17.06
CA LYS A 78 -11.23 15.69 17.87
C LYS A 78 -10.95 14.26 18.34
N ARG A 79 -11.99 13.51 18.68
CA ARG A 79 -11.88 12.11 19.10
C ARG A 79 -11.29 11.23 18.00
N ASN A 80 -11.77 11.39 16.76
CA ASN A 80 -11.26 10.62 15.62
C ASN A 80 -9.83 11.03 15.27
N TRP A 81 -9.49 12.32 15.36
CA TRP A 81 -8.12 12.78 15.12
C TRP A 81 -7.13 12.21 16.13
N VAL A 82 -7.45 12.24 17.42
CA VAL A 82 -6.60 11.65 18.46
C VAL A 82 -6.45 10.15 18.23
N ARG A 83 -7.55 9.45 17.89
CA ARG A 83 -7.51 8.02 17.57
C ARG A 83 -6.58 7.71 16.40
N ILE A 84 -6.69 8.45 15.30
CA ILE A 84 -5.83 8.25 14.12
C ILE A 84 -4.37 8.55 14.46
N ALA A 85 -4.11 9.65 15.19
CA ALA A 85 -2.77 10.01 15.64
C ALA A 85 -2.12 8.90 16.49
N SER A 86 -2.88 8.32 17.42
CA SER A 86 -2.42 7.18 18.23
C SER A 86 -2.09 5.97 17.35
N ILE A 87 -2.96 5.61 16.41
CA ILE A 87 -2.72 4.49 15.48
C ILE A 87 -1.46 4.73 14.65
N ILE A 88 -1.26 5.94 14.14
CA ILE A 88 -0.06 6.30 13.37
C ILE A 88 1.18 6.13 14.26
N HIS A 89 1.23 6.74 15.44
CA HIS A 89 2.40 6.66 16.32
C HIS A 89 2.73 5.23 16.77
N GLU A 90 1.73 4.46 17.18
CA GLU A 90 1.92 3.04 17.50
C GLU A 90 2.40 2.26 16.27
N GLY A 91 1.84 2.58 15.11
CA GLY A 91 2.17 1.92 13.86
C GLY A 91 3.58 2.21 13.37
N LEU A 92 4.10 3.43 13.55
CA LEU A 92 5.47 3.78 13.17
C LEU A 92 6.51 2.91 13.89
N ALA A 93 6.31 2.64 15.18
CA ALA A 93 7.20 1.76 15.94
C ALA A 93 7.15 0.30 15.42
N ASP A 94 5.98 -0.16 15.00
CA ASP A 94 5.81 -1.48 14.38
C ASP A 94 6.45 -1.54 12.97
N LEU A 95 6.40 -0.45 12.19
CA LEU A 95 7.05 -0.38 10.86
C LEU A 95 8.57 -0.53 10.93
N ILE A 96 9.21 0.09 11.93
CA ILE A 96 10.66 -0.04 12.14
C ILE A 96 11.07 -1.50 12.41
N ARG A 97 10.17 -2.27 13.04
CA ARG A 97 10.41 -3.69 13.37
C ARG A 97 10.01 -4.65 12.25
N MET A 98 9.30 -4.17 11.23
CA MET A 98 8.92 -5.01 10.09
C MET A 98 10.16 -5.43 9.30
N PRO A 99 10.20 -6.67 8.80
CA PRO A 99 11.24 -7.06 7.86
C PRO A 99 11.10 -6.30 6.53
N SER A 100 12.16 -6.35 5.72
CA SER A 100 12.11 -5.88 4.33
C SER A 100 11.06 -6.65 3.52
N ALA A 101 10.65 -6.08 2.38
CA ALA A 101 9.65 -6.69 1.51
C ALA A 101 10.09 -8.12 1.11
N PRO A 102 9.16 -9.09 1.12
CA PRO A 102 9.46 -10.42 0.63
C PRO A 102 9.85 -10.34 -0.85
N VAL A 103 10.84 -11.15 -1.25
CA VAL A 103 11.25 -11.23 -2.66
C VAL A 103 10.01 -11.60 -3.50
N PRO A 104 9.75 -10.88 -4.61
CA PRO A 104 8.63 -11.22 -5.48
C PRO A 104 8.72 -12.68 -5.88
N GLU A 105 7.67 -13.46 -5.57
CA GLU A 105 7.56 -14.82 -6.07
C GLU A 105 7.48 -14.75 -7.59
N VAL A 106 8.56 -15.19 -8.23
CA VAL A 106 8.57 -15.38 -9.67
C VAL A 106 7.63 -16.55 -9.94
N GLY A 107 6.47 -16.26 -10.54
CA GLY A 107 5.49 -17.28 -10.86
C GLY A 107 6.09 -18.39 -11.73
N PRO A 108 5.51 -19.61 -11.71
CA PRO A 108 5.95 -20.69 -12.59
C PRO A 108 5.93 -20.22 -14.05
N SER A 109 6.92 -20.66 -14.84
CA SER A 109 6.93 -20.41 -16.28
C SER A 109 5.64 -20.96 -16.89
N LEU A 110 4.85 -20.09 -17.51
CA LEU A 110 3.57 -20.45 -18.12
C LEU A 110 3.74 -20.97 -19.56
N GLY A 111 4.91 -20.74 -20.15
CA GLY A 111 5.20 -21.10 -21.51
C GLY A 111 6.47 -20.42 -22.00
N GLU A 112 6.82 -20.67 -23.24
CA GLU A 112 8.06 -20.20 -23.85
C GLU A 112 7.72 -19.51 -25.17
N VAL A 113 8.20 -18.29 -25.37
CA VAL A 113 8.19 -17.65 -26.69
C VAL A 113 9.48 -18.01 -27.40
N GLN A 114 9.33 -18.64 -28.56
CA GLN A 114 10.41 -18.85 -29.51
C GLN A 114 10.21 -17.93 -30.71
N LEU A 115 11.15 -17.01 -30.91
CA LEU A 115 11.23 -16.22 -32.13
C LEU A 115 12.06 -16.99 -33.14
N ARG A 116 11.45 -17.38 -34.26
CA ARG A 116 12.12 -18.06 -35.36
C ARG A 116 12.05 -17.22 -36.63
N VAL A 117 13.15 -17.17 -37.37
CA VAL A 117 13.21 -16.58 -38.72
C VAL A 117 13.71 -17.66 -39.66
N ASP A 118 13.00 -17.89 -40.76
CA ASP A 118 13.29 -18.96 -41.74
C ASP A 118 13.44 -20.38 -41.15
N GLY A 119 12.80 -20.63 -40.01
CA GLY A 119 12.83 -21.91 -39.30
C GLY A 119 13.90 -22.00 -38.21
N ASP A 120 14.87 -21.09 -38.21
CA ASP A 120 15.95 -21.03 -37.23
C ASP A 120 15.54 -20.22 -36.00
N LEU A 121 15.85 -20.76 -34.82
CA LEU A 121 15.58 -20.10 -33.54
C LEU A 121 16.56 -18.95 -33.30
N ILE A 122 16.04 -17.73 -33.23
CA ILE A 122 16.81 -16.50 -33.04
C ILE A 122 16.76 -16.03 -31.59
N ALA A 123 15.64 -16.23 -30.89
CA ALA A 123 15.51 -15.89 -29.48
C ALA A 123 14.50 -16.78 -28.76
N GLN A 124 14.76 -17.05 -27.48
CA GLN A 124 13.90 -17.83 -26.61
C GLN A 124 13.70 -17.04 -25.32
N THR A 125 12.46 -16.91 -24.86
CA THR A 125 12.13 -16.20 -23.61
C THR A 125 11.01 -16.92 -22.87
N ASP A 126 11.23 -17.19 -21.59
CA ASP A 126 10.21 -17.72 -20.69
C ASP A 126 9.13 -16.65 -20.45
N ILE A 127 7.86 -17.01 -20.64
CA ILE A 127 6.72 -16.21 -20.21
C ILE A 127 6.41 -16.54 -18.76
N ARG A 128 6.45 -15.54 -17.90
CA ARG A 128 6.09 -15.68 -16.48
C ARG A 128 4.93 -14.73 -16.16
N LEU A 129 3.93 -15.22 -15.44
CA LEU A 129 2.89 -14.34 -14.91
C LEU A 129 3.45 -13.66 -13.66
N GLU A 130 3.68 -12.35 -13.73
CA GLU A 130 3.82 -11.57 -12.51
C GLU A 130 2.42 -11.46 -11.87
N GLN A 131 2.24 -12.04 -10.68
CA GLN A 131 1.07 -11.72 -9.87
C GLN A 131 1.27 -10.31 -9.29
N GLN A 132 1.05 -9.29 -10.10
CA GLN A 132 0.99 -7.92 -9.61
C GLN A 132 -0.25 -7.78 -8.74
N GLY A 133 -0.06 -7.27 -7.52
CA GLY A 133 -1.14 -6.87 -6.61
C GLY A 133 -1.96 -5.72 -7.21
N ALA A 134 -2.83 -5.10 -6.39
CA ALA A 134 -3.62 -3.97 -6.87
C ALA A 134 -2.67 -2.84 -7.32
N SER A 135 -2.68 -2.55 -8.62
CA SER A 135 -1.93 -1.46 -9.26
C SER A 135 -2.87 -0.28 -9.46
N TYR A 136 -2.58 0.86 -8.83
CA TYR A 136 -3.34 2.09 -9.03
C TYR A 136 -2.55 3.02 -9.95
N GLU A 137 -3.07 3.23 -11.16
CA GLU A 137 -2.62 4.30 -12.04
C GLU A 137 -3.28 5.61 -11.61
N GLN A 138 -2.48 6.65 -11.38
CA GLN A 138 -3.03 7.98 -11.19
C GLN A 138 -3.58 8.49 -12.53
N GLN A 139 -4.89 8.37 -12.73
CA GLN A 139 -5.58 9.11 -13.78
C GLN A 139 -5.53 10.59 -13.41
N GLY A 140 -4.58 11.31 -14.03
CA GLY A 140 -4.52 12.76 -13.98
C GLY A 140 -5.77 13.34 -14.63
N ALA A 141 -6.49 14.15 -13.85
CA ALA A 141 -7.49 15.06 -14.37
C ALA A 141 -6.83 15.95 -15.44
N SER A 142 -7.19 15.70 -16.70
CA SER A 142 -6.91 16.60 -17.81
C SER A 142 -8.20 17.40 -18.02
N ASP A 143 -8.36 18.48 -17.25
CA ASP A 143 -9.31 19.53 -17.61
C ASP A 143 -8.66 20.40 -18.69
N GLY A 144 -9.33 20.46 -19.83
CA GLY A 144 -8.99 21.28 -20.99
C GLY A 144 -10.14 21.25 -21.99
#